data_AF-A0A520JJH1-F1
#
_entry.id   AF-A0A520JJH1-F1
#
_cell.length_a   1.000
_cell.length_b   1.000
_cell.length_c   1.000
_cell.angle_alpha   90.00
_cell.angle_beta   90.00
_cell.angle_gamma   90.00
#
_symmetry.space_group_name_H-M   'P 1'
#
loop_
_entity.id
_entity.type
_entity.pdbx_description
1 polymer ?
#
loop_
_entity_poly.entity_id
_entity_poly.type
_entity_poly.pdbx_seq_one_letter_code
_entity_poly.pdbx_strand_id
1 'polypeptide(L)'
;MGHDTNVTALAAALRVDLKAPGYATNDVPPGGALLIERLRDASTGARFVRVSYRTQSPETLRGLGQSASLVALKIPGCARLVCPAATFSRRLVSHLAPLQTAR
;
A
#
# COMPACT_ATOMS: atom_id res chain seq x y z
N MET A 1 7.15 11.01 7.89
CA MET A 1 7.67 10.95 6.52
C MET A 1 8.80 9.94 6.49
N GLY A 2 8.89 9.13 5.43
CA GLY A 2 9.91 8.09 5.28
C GLY A 2 10.58 8.17 3.91
N HIS A 3 11.28 7.11 3.52
CA HIS A 3 11.97 6.99 2.23
C HIS A 3 11.26 6.00 1.30
N ASP A 4 11.60 6.09 0.02
CA ASP A 4 11.26 5.10 -1.02
C ASP A 4 11.50 3.66 -0.55
N THR A 5 12.64 3.38 0.06
CA THR A 5 13.02 2.07 0.61
C THR A 5 12.01 1.55 1.63
N ASN A 6 11.39 2.43 2.44
CA ASN A 6 10.34 2.01 3.37
C ASN A 6 9.06 1.61 2.62
N VAL A 7 8.70 2.35 1.57
CA VAL A 7 7.53 2.06 0.74
C VAL A 7 7.73 0.73 0.00
N THR A 8 8.91 0.53 -0.60
CA THR A 8 9.25 -0.72 -1.31
C THR A 8 9.32 -1.91 -0.35
N ALA A 9 9.91 -1.75 0.83
CA ALA A 9 9.94 -2.80 1.86
C ALA A 9 8.54 -3.19 2.33
N LEU A 10 7.65 -2.20 2.56
CA LEU A 10 6.26 -2.48 2.92
C LEU A 10 5.48 -3.13 1.78
N ALA A 11 5.67 -2.70 0.53
CA ALA A 11 5.06 -3.33 -0.64
C ALA A 11 5.49 -4.80 -0.79
N ALA A 12 6.77 -5.09 -0.56
CA ALA A 12 7.31 -6.45 -0.54
C ALA A 12 6.68 -7.30 0.56
N ALA A 13 6.53 -6.77 1.79
CA ALA A 13 5.85 -7.44 2.89
C ALA A 13 4.36 -7.68 2.59
N LEU A 14 3.72 -6.78 1.85
CA LEU A 14 2.34 -6.90 1.38
C LEU A 14 2.19 -7.79 0.13
N ARG A 15 3.32 -8.24 -0.47
CA ARG A 15 3.38 -9.05 -1.70
C ARG A 15 2.67 -8.38 -2.89
N VAL A 16 2.83 -7.07 -3.04
CA VAL A 16 2.26 -6.29 -4.14
C VAL A 16 3.37 -5.60 -4.94
N ASP A 17 3.18 -5.54 -6.25
CA ASP A 17 4.00 -4.67 -7.10
C ASP A 17 3.46 -3.24 -7.08
N LEU A 18 4.38 -2.28 -7.05
CA LEU A 18 4.07 -0.87 -7.21
C LEU A 18 4.24 -0.48 -8.68
N LYS A 19 3.18 0.10 -9.25
CA LYS A 19 3.20 0.58 -10.63
C LYS A 19 2.72 2.02 -10.65
N ALA A 20 3.52 2.89 -11.23
CA ALA A 20 3.23 4.31 -11.38
C ALA A 20 3.46 4.72 -12.85
N PRO A 21 2.58 5.55 -13.44
CA PRO A 21 2.79 6.05 -14.80
C PRO A 21 4.12 6.80 -14.93
N GLY A 22 4.94 6.41 -15.90
CA GLY A 22 6.24 7.03 -16.16
C GLY A 22 7.40 6.51 -15.29
N TYR A 23 7.19 5.48 -14.47
CA TYR A 23 8.22 4.84 -13.65
C TYR A 23 8.34 3.34 -13.95
N ALA A 24 9.49 2.75 -13.64
CA ALA A 24 9.65 1.30 -13.68
C ALA A 24 8.78 0.62 -12.60
N THR A 25 8.48 -0.67 -12.78
CA THR A 25 7.76 -1.42 -11.72
C THR A 25 8.64 -1.49 -10.47
N ASN A 26 8.04 -1.20 -9.31
CA ASN A 26 8.68 -1.12 -8.00
C ASN A 26 9.65 0.07 -7.81
N ASP A 27 9.68 1.01 -8.74
CA ASP A 27 10.32 2.32 -8.57
C ASP A 27 9.33 3.31 -7.93
N VAL A 28 9.68 3.85 -6.77
CA VAL A 28 8.76 4.67 -5.96
C VAL A 28 8.97 6.15 -6.28
N PRO A 29 7.96 6.86 -6.83
CA PRO A 29 8.07 8.28 -7.13
C PRO A 29 8.31 9.12 -5.87
N PRO A 30 8.96 10.29 -5.99
CA PRO A 30 8.96 11.29 -4.93
C PRO A 30 7.53 11.62 -4.47
N GLY A 31 7.30 11.58 -3.16
CA GLY A 31 5.96 11.78 -2.57
C GLY A 31 4.96 10.64 -2.82
N GLY A 32 5.40 9.54 -3.43
CA GLY A 32 4.63 8.31 -3.57
C GLY A 32 4.33 7.69 -2.20
N ALA A 33 3.11 7.19 -2.01
CA ALA A 33 2.66 6.72 -0.71
C ALA A 33 1.75 5.50 -0.81
N LEU A 34 1.92 4.56 0.11
CA LEU A 34 0.92 3.55 0.42
C LEU A 34 -0.07 4.11 1.44
N LEU A 35 -1.34 4.12 1.09
CA LEU A 35 -2.45 4.49 1.97
C LEU A 35 -3.10 3.21 2.48
N ILE A 36 -3.20 3.07 3.81
CA ILE A 36 -3.89 1.94 4.46
C ILE A 36 -5.09 2.51 5.20
N GLU A 37 -6.28 2.22 4.70
CA GLU A 37 -7.54 2.72 5.25
C GLU A 37 -8.25 1.61 6.01
N ARG A 38 -8.65 1.87 7.26
CA ARG A 38 -9.53 0.96 8.03
C ARG A 38 -10.97 1.40 7.84
N LEU A 39 -11.77 0.51 7.26
CA LEU A 39 -13.18 0.73 6.97
C LEU A 39 -14.05 -0.05 7.94
N ARG A 40 -15.26 0.45 8.21
CA ARG A 40 -16.28 -0.25 8.99
C ARG A 40 -17.58 -0.24 8.20
N ASP A 41 -18.14 -1.42 7.99
CA ASP A 41 -19.47 -1.56 7.45
C ASP A 41 -20.50 -1.04 8.48
N ALA A 42 -21.37 -0.14 8.05
CA ALA A 42 -22.25 0.59 8.96
C ALA A 42 -23.37 -0.28 9.54
N SER A 43 -23.86 -1.26 8.79
CA SER A 43 -24.99 -2.11 9.19
C SER A 43 -24.55 -3.31 10.02
N THR A 44 -23.44 -3.95 9.65
CA THR A 44 -22.93 -5.17 10.30
C THR A 44 -21.84 -4.88 11.33
N GLY A 45 -21.21 -3.71 11.27
CA GLY A 45 -20.04 -3.37 12.09
C GLY A 45 -18.75 -4.08 11.67
N ALA A 46 -18.78 -4.89 10.61
CA ALA A 46 -17.61 -5.63 10.11
C ALA A 46 -16.49 -4.67 9.69
N ARG A 47 -15.23 -5.07 9.94
CA ARG A 47 -14.04 -4.25 9.70
C ARG A 47 -13.29 -4.74 8.47
N PHE A 48 -12.85 -3.78 7.66
CA PHE A 48 -12.09 -4.04 6.45
C PHE A 48 -10.87 -3.12 6.35
N VAL A 49 -9.95 -3.48 5.47
CA VAL A 49 -8.79 -2.69 5.10
C VAL A 49 -8.77 -2.52 3.59
N ARG A 50 -8.52 -1.29 3.13
CA ARG A 50 -8.15 -1.01 1.74
C ARG A 50 -6.72 -0.50 1.72
N VAL A 51 -5.92 -0.99 0.78
CA VAL A 51 -4.60 -0.44 0.51
C VAL A 51 -4.61 0.19 -0.88
N SER A 52 -4.08 1.40 -1.00
CA SER A 52 -3.99 2.13 -2.26
C SER A 52 -2.60 2.72 -2.44
N TYR A 53 -2.16 2.84 -3.68
CA TYR A 53 -0.92 3.51 -4.05
C TYR A 53 -1.21 4.87 -4.65
N ARG A 54 -0.70 5.93 -4.00
CA ARG A 54 -0.84 7.31 -4.45
C ARG A 54 0.46 7.77 -5.10
N THR A 55 0.39 8.31 -6.33
CA THR A 55 1.58 8.74 -7.09
C THR A 55 1.31 9.95 -7.98
N GLN A 56 2.36 10.65 -8.36
CA GLN A 56 2.34 11.69 -9.41
C GLN A 56 3.34 11.29 -10.52
N SER A 57 3.01 11.57 -11.79
CA SER A 57 3.93 11.30 -12.90
C SER A 57 5.09 12.29 -12.93
N PRO A 58 6.23 11.98 -13.58
CA PRO A 58 7.35 12.91 -13.72
C PRO A 58 6.94 14.23 -14.39
N GLU A 59 6.04 14.18 -15.38
CA GLU A 59 5.51 15.36 -16.08
C GLU A 59 4.69 16.24 -15.13
N THR A 60 3.86 15.62 -14.30
CA THR A 60 3.04 16.34 -13.32
C THR A 60 3.93 17.06 -12.29
N LEU A 61 4.94 16.37 -11.76
CA LEU A 61 5.89 16.95 -10.81
C LEU A 61 6.68 18.09 -11.45
N ARG A 62 7.21 17.89 -12.66
CA ARG A 62 7.96 18.91 -13.41
C ARG A 62 7.13 20.17 -13.66
N GLY A 63 5.83 20.01 -13.94
CA GLY A 63 4.90 21.12 -14.15
C GLY A 63 4.34 21.74 -12.86
N LEU A 64 4.81 21.34 -11.68
CA LEU A 64 4.27 21.75 -10.37
C LEU A 64 2.76 21.47 -10.23
N GLY A 65 2.28 20.43 -10.91
CA GLY A 65 0.88 20.02 -10.87
C GLY A 65 0.50 19.35 -9.55
N GLN A 66 -0.78 19.46 -9.18
CA GLN A 66 -1.31 18.91 -7.93
C GLN A 66 -2.00 17.55 -8.11
N SER A 67 -2.24 17.13 -9.35
CA SER A 67 -2.90 15.87 -9.67
C SER A 67 -2.09 14.69 -9.17
N ALA A 68 -2.78 13.72 -8.56
CA ALA A 68 -2.20 12.45 -8.16
C ALA A 68 -3.15 11.30 -8.51
N SER A 69 -2.57 10.20 -8.99
CA SER A 69 -3.30 8.93 -9.14
C SER A 69 -3.46 8.28 -7.78
N LEU A 70 -4.59 7.59 -7.56
CA LEU A 70 -4.82 6.75 -6.41
C LEU A 70 -5.36 5.40 -6.90
N VAL A 71 -4.53 4.36 -6.81
CA VAL A 71 -4.86 3.03 -7.35
C VAL A 71 -4.99 2.03 -6.20
N ALA A 72 -6.16 1.43 -6.06
CA ALA A 72 -6.37 0.37 -5.06
C ALA A 72 -5.53 -0.88 -5.42
N LEU A 73 -4.82 -1.42 -4.44
CA LEU A 73 -3.98 -2.60 -4.59
C LEU A 73 -4.74 -3.86 -4.17
N LYS A 74 -4.67 -4.90 -5.00
CA LYS A 74 -5.20 -6.21 -4.65
C LYS A 74 -4.20 -6.94 -3.75
N ILE A 75 -4.53 -7.05 -2.47
CA ILE A 75 -3.71 -7.81 -1.51
C ILE A 75 -3.85 -9.31 -1.79
N PRO A 76 -2.75 -10.06 -2.00
CA PRO A 76 -2.81 -11.49 -2.19
C PRO A 76 -3.51 -12.21 -1.03
N GLY A 77 -4.40 -13.13 -1.37
CA GLY A 77 -5.22 -13.85 -0.39
C GLY A 77 -6.50 -13.10 0.06
N CYS A 78 -6.75 -11.90 -0.46
CA CYS A 78 -8.04 -11.21 -0.34
C CYS A 78 -8.84 -11.36 -1.65
N ALA A 79 -10.12 -11.70 -1.55
CA ALA A 79 -10.99 -11.92 -2.72
C ALA A 79 -11.36 -10.62 -3.46
N ARG A 80 -11.33 -9.48 -2.75
CA ARG A 80 -11.71 -8.15 -3.24
C ARG A 80 -10.66 -7.12 -2.83
N LEU A 81 -10.71 -5.93 -3.43
CA LEU A 81 -9.83 -4.79 -3.10
C LEU A 81 -10.03 -4.28 -1.66
N VAL A 82 -11.23 -4.47 -1.11
CA VAL A 82 -11.53 -4.24 0.29
C VAL A 82 -11.42 -5.57 1.02
N CYS A 83 -10.36 -5.73 1.82
CA CYS A 83 -10.03 -7.00 2.47
C CYS A 83 -10.59 -7.04 3.90
N PRO A 84 -11.20 -8.16 4.36
CA PRO A 84 -11.54 -8.32 5.78
C PRO A 84 -10.31 -8.08 6.67
N ALA A 85 -10.44 -7.22 7.68
CA ALA A 85 -9.31 -6.74 8.46
C ALA A 85 -8.51 -7.88 9.11
N ALA A 86 -9.19 -8.91 9.63
CA ALA A 86 -8.53 -10.08 10.22
C ALA A 86 -7.72 -10.89 9.21
N THR A 87 -8.20 -11.01 7.97
CA THR A 87 -7.47 -11.69 6.88
C THR A 87 -6.26 -10.88 6.46
N PHE A 88 -6.41 -9.56 6.31
CA PHE A 88 -5.30 -8.66 6.00
C PHE A 88 -4.18 -8.77 7.05
N SER A 89 -4.50 -8.63 8.34
CA SER A 89 -3.52 -8.71 9.43
C SER A 89 -2.80 -10.06 9.46
N ARG A 90 -3.55 -11.17 9.32
CA ARG A 90 -2.95 -12.52 9.30
C ARG A 90 -1.95 -12.68 8.14
N ARG A 91 -2.29 -12.18 6.95
CA ARG A 91 -1.41 -12.25 5.77
C ARG A 91 -0.17 -11.40 5.97
N LEU A 92 -0.33 -10.13 6.39
CA LEU A 92 0.80 -9.24 6.64
C LEU A 92 1.76 -9.85 7.66
N VAL A 93 1.27 -10.27 8.83
CA VAL A 93 2.09 -10.89 9.88
C VAL A 93 2.83 -12.13 9.38
N SER A 94 2.22 -12.95 8.51
CA SER A 94 2.89 -14.13 7.94
C SER A 94 4.07 -13.82 7.01
N HIS A 95 4.29 -12.55 6.66
CA HIS A 95 5.41 -12.09 5.84
C HIS A 95 6.41 -11.24 6.60
N LEU A 96 6.15 -10.95 7.87
CA LEU A 96 7.08 -10.20 8.70
C LEU A 96 8.14 -11.14 9.28
N ALA A 97 9.36 -10.62 9.43
CA ALA A 97 10.39 -11.31 10.19
C ALA A 97 9.93 -11.51 11.65
N PRO A 98 10.33 -12.62 12.30
CA PRO A 98 10.04 -12.80 13.72
C PRO A 98 10.68 -11.66 14.53
N LEU A 99 10.00 -11.25 15.60
CA LEU A 99 10.59 -10.32 16.55
C LEU A 99 11.82 -10.99 17.18
N GLN A 100 12.98 -10.38 17.01
CA GLN A 100 14.15 -10.75 17.79
C GLN A 100 13.93 -10.24 19.21
N THR A 101 13.81 -11.15 20.18
CA THR A 101 13.89 -10.76 21.59
C THR A 101 15.32 -10.29 21.86
N ALA A 102 15.48 -9.06 22.34
CA ALA A 102 16.75 -8.56 22.81
C ALA A 102 17.27 -9.52 23.89
N ARG A 103 18.50 -10.03 23.69
CA ARG A 103 19.23 -10.75 24.72
C ARG A 103 19.90 -9.78 25.66
#